data_AF-A0A3D4LMA9-F1
#
_entry.id   AF-A0A3D4LMA9-F1
#
_cell.length_a   1.000
_cell.length_b   1.000
_cell.length_c   1.000
_cell.angle_alpha   90.00
_cell.angle_beta   90.00
_cell.angle_gamma   90.00
#
_symmetry.space_group_name_H-M   'P 1'
#
loop_
_entity.id
_entity.type
_entity.pdbx_description
1 polymer ?
#
loop_
_entity_poly.entity_id
_entity_poly.type
_entity_poly.pdbx_seq_one_letter_code
_entity_poly.pdbx_strand_id
1 'polypeptide(L)'
;MEYSSRFDFYLKFKPIYNKDDNFIDYILVYVSDSFTEAVNINQGMIMGKKFSEIVVDMDIFGFKEFYFNIIPKSKVKYELYIKELDRWYVINSFTDMSNNENELVIYYVDITDIKQNQHSLTTNNNIYD
;
A
#
# COMPACT_ATOMS: atom_id res chain seq x y z
N MET A 1 24.20 0.69 2.43
CA MET A 1 23.65 1.80 1.63
C MET A 1 22.32 2.16 2.24
N GLU A 2 22.11 3.44 2.49
CA GLU A 2 20.89 3.99 3.09
C GLU A 2 19.96 4.45 1.96
N TYR A 3 18.64 4.25 2.12
CA TYR A 3 17.63 4.70 1.16
C TYR A 3 16.65 5.64 1.88
N SER A 4 16.17 6.65 1.18
CA SER A 4 15.15 7.56 1.69
C SER A 4 13.84 6.81 1.88
N SER A 5 13.22 6.93 3.06
CA SER A 5 11.87 6.43 3.35
C SER A 5 10.81 7.54 3.34
N ARG A 6 11.13 8.70 2.74
CA ARG A 6 10.27 9.89 2.74
C ARG A 6 8.85 9.62 2.24
N PHE A 7 8.72 8.79 1.21
CA PHE A 7 7.45 8.45 0.59
C PHE A 7 6.97 7.04 0.92
N ASP A 8 7.59 6.40 1.93
CA ASP A 8 7.02 5.21 2.54
C ASP A 8 5.80 5.61 3.36
N PHE A 9 4.76 4.80 3.31
CA PHE A 9 3.57 5.02 4.13
C PHE A 9 2.87 3.70 4.42
N TYR A 10 1.99 3.70 5.41
CA TYR A 10 1.17 2.53 5.68
C TYR A 10 -0.22 2.90 6.15
N LEU A 11 -1.13 1.97 5.93
CA LEU A 11 -2.53 2.06 6.31
C LEU A 11 -2.85 0.88 7.23
N LYS A 12 -3.72 1.10 8.21
CA LYS A 12 -4.30 0.02 8.99
C LYS A 12 -5.80 -0.02 8.82
N PHE A 13 -6.30 -1.24 8.66
CA PHE A 13 -7.71 -1.51 8.53
C PHE A 13 -8.17 -2.50 9.58
N LYS A 14 -9.35 -2.24 10.13
CA LYS A 14 -10.03 -3.17 11.02
C LYS A 14 -10.98 -4.07 10.24
N PRO A 15 -10.97 -5.40 10.43
CA PRO A 15 -11.91 -6.28 9.75
C PRO A 15 -13.35 -6.03 10.24
N ILE A 16 -14.29 -6.10 9.31
CA ILE A 16 -15.72 -6.01 9.55
C ILE A 16 -16.33 -7.38 9.31
N TYR A 17 -17.13 -7.83 10.26
CA TYR A 17 -17.87 -9.09 10.21
C TYR A 17 -19.38 -8.81 10.21
N ASN A 18 -20.14 -9.69 9.56
CA ASN A 18 -21.59 -9.65 9.65
C ASN A 18 -22.09 -10.31 10.96
N LYS A 19 -23.42 -10.38 11.13
CA LYS A 19 -24.05 -10.96 12.33
C LYS A 19 -23.78 -12.46 12.52
N ASP A 20 -23.40 -13.14 11.44
CA ASP A 20 -23.10 -14.58 11.42
C ASP A 20 -21.59 -14.85 11.52
N ASP A 21 -20.80 -13.85 11.96
CA ASP A 21 -19.34 -13.90 12.09
C ASP A 21 -18.58 -14.15 10.77
N ASN A 22 -19.22 -13.88 9.63
CA ASN A 22 -18.55 -13.95 8.34
C ASN A 22 -17.88 -12.61 8.02
N PHE A 23 -16.62 -12.67 7.58
CA PHE A 23 -15.90 -11.51 7.10
C PHE A 23 -16.61 -10.90 5.89
N ILE A 24 -16.79 -9.57 5.88
CA ILE A 24 -17.44 -8.85 4.79
C ILE A 24 -16.57 -7.78 4.15
N ASP A 25 -15.75 -7.08 4.94
CA ASP A 25 -14.94 -5.95 4.45
C ASP A 25 -13.92 -5.52 5.51
N TYR A 26 -13.20 -4.46 5.22
CA TYR A 26 -12.27 -3.75 6.09
C TYR A 26 -12.69 -2.27 6.20
N ILE A 27 -12.46 -1.64 7.35
CA ILE A 27 -12.62 -0.20 7.55
C ILE A 27 -11.28 0.45 7.86
N LEU A 28 -10.96 1.57 7.20
CA LEU A 28 -9.71 2.29 7.45
C LEU A 28 -9.75 2.97 8.82
N VAL A 29 -8.83 2.59 9.71
CA VAL A 29 -8.76 3.10 11.08
C VAL A 29 -7.51 3.93 11.36
N TYR A 30 -6.50 3.85 10.48
CA TYR A 30 -5.26 4.59 10.65
C TYR A 30 -4.51 4.77 9.33
N VAL A 31 -3.81 5.90 9.21
CA VAL A 31 -2.78 6.15 8.18
C VAL A 31 -1.53 6.71 8.84
N SER A 32 -0.35 6.41 8.29
CA SER A 32 0.93 6.90 8.82
C SER A 32 1.11 8.40 8.67
N ASP A 33 1.98 9.00 9.48
CA ASP A 33 2.25 10.45 9.44
C ASP A 33 2.78 10.92 8.07
N SER A 34 3.54 10.06 7.39
CA SER A 34 4.06 10.28 6.03
C SER A 34 3.01 10.21 4.91
N PHE A 35 1.80 9.73 5.20
CA PHE A 35 0.75 9.47 4.21
C PHE A 35 0.44 10.70 3.36
N THR A 36 0.24 11.86 4.00
CA THR A 36 -0.17 13.08 3.29
C THR A 36 0.94 13.55 2.35
N GLU A 37 2.20 13.41 2.75
CA GLU A 37 3.35 13.77 1.91
C GLU A 37 3.55 12.77 0.74
N ALA A 38 3.32 11.48 0.98
CA ALA A 38 3.46 10.44 -0.04
C ALA A 38 2.36 10.49 -1.10
N VAL A 39 1.11 10.69 -0.68
CA VAL A 39 -0.07 10.50 -1.56
C VAL A 39 -0.73 11.83 -1.95
N ASN A 40 -0.37 12.94 -1.28
CA ASN A 40 -0.94 14.28 -1.53
C ASN A 40 -2.48 14.33 -1.39
N ILE A 41 -3.04 13.54 -0.46
CA ILE A 41 -4.47 13.53 -0.11
C ILE A 41 -4.63 13.79 1.39
N ASN A 42 -5.68 14.54 1.75
CA ASN A 42 -6.05 14.73 3.13
C ASN A 42 -6.62 13.43 3.72
N GLN A 43 -6.02 12.95 4.82
CA GLN A 43 -6.47 11.75 5.54
C GLN A 43 -7.98 11.73 5.83
N GLY A 44 -8.60 12.88 6.13
CA GLY A 44 -10.04 13.00 6.41
C GLY A 44 -10.95 12.62 5.23
N MET A 45 -10.41 12.52 4.00
CA MET A 45 -11.16 12.05 2.83
C MET A 45 -11.33 10.53 2.78
N ILE A 46 -10.46 9.79 3.48
CA ILE A 46 -10.41 8.31 3.42
C ILE A 46 -10.64 7.64 4.77
N MET A 47 -10.35 8.33 5.88
CA MET A 47 -10.53 7.78 7.23
C MET A 47 -11.98 7.33 7.47
N GLY A 48 -12.14 6.11 8.00
CA GLY A 48 -13.45 5.50 8.25
C GLY A 48 -14.17 4.96 7.02
N LYS A 49 -13.63 5.13 5.80
CA LYS A 49 -14.18 4.47 4.61
C LYS A 49 -13.90 2.97 4.62
N LYS A 50 -14.79 2.21 3.99
CA LYS A 50 -14.55 0.79 3.74
C LYS A 50 -13.45 0.61 2.69
N PHE A 51 -12.73 -0.50 2.77
CA PHE A 51 -11.72 -0.84 1.78
C PHE A 51 -12.35 -0.95 0.38
N SER A 52 -13.51 -1.60 0.27
CA SER A 52 -14.26 -1.67 -1.00
C SER A 52 -14.65 -0.29 -1.56
N GLU A 53 -15.04 0.66 -0.71
CA GLU A 53 -15.35 2.05 -1.10
C GLU A 53 -14.11 2.76 -1.63
N ILE A 54 -12.96 2.60 -0.95
CA ILE A 54 -11.70 3.22 -1.38
C ILE A 54 -11.27 2.64 -2.75
N VAL A 55 -11.36 1.33 -2.96
CA VAL A 55 -11.03 0.67 -4.24
C VAL A 55 -11.86 1.22 -5.40
N VAL A 56 -13.15 1.48 -5.17
CA VAL A 56 -14.08 1.97 -6.20
C VAL A 56 -13.88 3.46 -6.46
N ASP A 57 -13.76 4.26 -5.39
CA ASP A 57 -13.74 5.72 -5.47
C ASP A 57 -12.36 6.29 -5.83
N MET A 58 -11.27 5.61 -5.43
CA MET A 58 -9.91 6.15 -5.40
C MET A 58 -8.87 5.08 -5.74
N ASP A 59 -8.40 5.05 -6.99
CA ASP A 59 -7.38 4.07 -7.42
C ASP A 59 -5.92 4.53 -7.18
N ILE A 60 -5.74 5.63 -6.46
CA ILE A 60 -4.42 6.24 -6.19
C ILE A 60 -3.46 5.36 -5.38
N PHE A 61 -3.96 4.25 -4.81
CA PHE A 61 -3.18 3.31 -4.00
C PHE A 61 -2.82 2.03 -4.76
N GLY A 62 -3.33 1.87 -5.99
CA GLY A 62 -3.17 0.65 -6.77
C GLY A 62 -3.90 -0.56 -6.18
N PHE A 63 -4.91 -0.35 -5.33
CA PHE A 63 -5.63 -1.45 -4.69
C PHE A 63 -6.33 -2.37 -5.69
N LYS A 64 -6.76 -1.86 -6.85
CA LYS A 64 -7.40 -2.68 -7.89
C LYS A 64 -6.54 -3.85 -8.37
N GLU A 65 -5.21 -3.71 -8.27
CA GLU A 65 -4.27 -4.76 -8.68
C GLU A 65 -4.22 -5.95 -7.70
N PHE A 66 -4.61 -5.75 -6.43
CA PHE A 66 -4.43 -6.78 -5.41
C PHE A 66 -5.61 -6.97 -4.44
N TYR A 67 -6.71 -6.23 -4.58
CA TYR A 67 -7.84 -6.29 -3.65
C TYR A 67 -8.41 -7.69 -3.46
N PHE A 68 -8.48 -8.50 -4.52
CA PHE A 68 -9.01 -9.87 -4.45
C PHE A 68 -8.19 -10.81 -3.55
N ASN A 69 -6.92 -10.47 -3.29
CA ASN A 69 -6.02 -11.28 -2.48
C ASN A 69 -5.99 -10.83 -1.01
N ILE A 70 -6.72 -9.76 -0.67
CA ILE A 70 -6.82 -9.24 0.68
C ILE A 70 -8.01 -9.90 1.38
N ILE A 71 -7.70 -10.98 2.09
CA ILE A 71 -8.62 -11.67 3.00
C ILE A 71 -7.96 -11.75 4.38
N PRO A 72 -8.73 -11.91 5.47
CA PRO A 72 -8.15 -12.09 6.79
C PRO A 72 -7.09 -13.19 6.81
N LYS A 73 -5.95 -12.90 7.46
CA LYS A 73 -4.78 -13.78 7.61
C LYS A 73 -3.98 -14.01 6.32
N SER A 74 -4.30 -13.35 5.20
CA SER A 74 -3.44 -13.40 4.02
C SER A 74 -2.18 -12.56 4.24
N LYS A 75 -1.09 -12.98 3.57
CA LYS A 75 0.16 -12.24 3.48
C LYS A 75 0.54 -12.16 2.02
N VAL A 76 0.65 -10.95 1.51
CA VAL A 76 0.89 -10.71 0.08
C VAL A 76 1.90 -9.61 -0.09
N LYS A 77 2.74 -9.75 -1.13
CA LYS A 77 3.76 -8.77 -1.47
C LYS A 77 3.79 -8.56 -2.97
N TYR A 78 3.71 -7.32 -3.39
CA TYR A 78 3.68 -6.93 -4.80
C TYR A 78 4.70 -5.83 -5.06
N GLU A 79 5.20 -5.78 -6.28
CA GLU A 79 5.85 -4.60 -6.82
C GLU A 79 4.86 -3.95 -7.79
N LEU A 80 4.62 -2.65 -7.63
CA LEU A 80 3.65 -1.92 -8.44
C LEU A 80 4.14 -0.50 -8.72
N TYR A 81 4.02 -0.07 -9.98
CA TYR A 81 4.14 1.33 -10.34
C TYR A 81 2.78 2.00 -10.24
N ILE A 82 2.67 3.02 -9.39
CA ILE A 82 1.45 3.79 -9.19
C ILE A 82 1.56 5.06 -10.02
N LYS A 83 0.79 5.12 -11.10
CA LYS A 83 0.86 6.21 -12.09
C LYS A 83 0.48 7.55 -11.50
N GLU A 84 -0.53 7.59 -10.63
CA GLU A 84 -1.04 8.79 -9.98
C GLU A 84 0.01 9.44 -9.06
N LEU A 85 0.93 8.63 -8.54
CA LEU A 85 2.01 9.07 -7.67
C LEU A 85 3.36 9.19 -8.39
N ASP A 86 3.45 8.74 -9.65
CA ASP A 86 4.69 8.60 -10.43
C ASP A 86 5.81 7.89 -9.65
N ARG A 87 5.46 6.79 -8.97
CA ARG A 87 6.39 6.09 -8.07
C ARG A 87 6.27 4.57 -8.17
N TRP A 88 7.41 3.90 -7.97
CA TRP A 88 7.47 2.47 -7.79
C TRP A 88 7.38 2.11 -6.32
N TYR A 89 6.48 1.19 -6.00
CA TYR A 89 6.29 0.70 -4.65
C TYR A 89 6.51 -0.80 -4.56
N VAL A 90 7.14 -1.22 -3.47
CA VAL A 90 6.97 -2.58 -2.94
C VAL A 90 5.91 -2.52 -1.86
N ILE A 91 4.77 -3.14 -2.14
CA ILE A 91 3.59 -3.16 -1.27
C ILE A 91 3.59 -4.48 -0.50
N ASN A 92 3.55 -4.41 0.82
CA ASN A 92 3.44 -5.55 1.72
C ASN A 92 2.16 -5.46 2.53
N SER A 93 1.30 -6.46 2.41
CA SER A 93 0.03 -6.53 3.12
C SER A 93 0.00 -7.77 4.00
N PHE A 94 -0.32 -7.61 5.28
CA PHE A 94 -0.39 -8.68 6.25
C PHE A 94 -1.37 -8.37 7.39
N THR A 95 -1.93 -9.41 7.99
CA THR A 95 -2.66 -9.27 9.25
C THR A 95 -1.68 -9.19 10.42
N ASP A 96 -1.80 -8.13 11.23
CA ASP A 96 -1.12 -8.00 12.52
C ASP A 96 -1.82 -8.90 13.55
N MET A 97 -1.12 -9.97 13.93
CA MET A 97 -1.57 -10.96 14.91
C MET A 97 -1.02 -10.70 16.31
N SER A 98 -0.30 -9.58 16.53
CA SER A 98 0.28 -9.23 17.83
C SER A 98 -0.78 -8.72 18.82
N ASN A 99 -1.95 -8.34 18.33
CA ASN A 99 -3.11 -7.95 19.10
C ASN A 99 -4.33 -8.82 18.73
N ASN A 100 -5.38 -8.75 19.54
CA ASN A 100 -6.64 -9.47 19.28
C ASN A 100 -7.53 -8.76 18.24
N GLU A 101 -7.05 -7.71 17.59
CA GLU A 101 -7.83 -6.90 16.65
C GLU A 101 -7.74 -7.40 15.21
N ASN A 102 -6.73 -8.25 14.90
CA ASN A 102 -6.49 -8.81 13.57
C ASN A 102 -6.48 -7.71 12.49
N GLU A 103 -5.83 -6.59 12.77
CA GLU A 103 -5.76 -5.46 11.85
C GLU A 103 -5.00 -5.86 10.59
N LEU A 104 -5.53 -5.48 9.43
CA LEU A 104 -4.80 -5.55 8.18
C LEU A 104 -3.88 -4.33 8.09
N VAL A 105 -2.59 -4.57 7.90
CA VAL A 105 -1.59 -3.54 7.63
C VAL A 105 -1.19 -3.63 6.17
N ILE A 106 -1.27 -2.52 5.45
CA ILE A 106 -0.73 -2.38 4.08
C ILE A 106 0.37 -1.35 4.11
N TYR A 107 1.60 -1.80 3.89
CA TYR A 107 2.82 -0.99 3.93
C TYR A 107 3.39 -0.79 2.53
N TYR A 108 3.67 0.45 2.18
CA TYR A 108 4.24 0.87 0.91
C TYR A 108 5.69 1.31 1.14
N VAL A 109 6.63 0.62 0.49
CA VAL A 109 8.05 1.01 0.43
C VAL A 109 8.31 1.68 -0.92
N ASP A 110 8.73 2.94 -0.93
CA ASP A 110 9.15 3.61 -2.16
C ASP A 110 10.49 3.03 -2.63
N ILE A 111 10.51 2.50 -3.85
CA ILE A 111 11.71 1.95 -4.49
C ILE A 111 12.04 2.67 -5.80
N THR A 112 11.49 3.88 -6.01
CA THR A 112 11.65 4.65 -7.25
C THR A 112 13.11 4.93 -7.55
N ASP A 113 13.87 5.42 -6.57
CA ASP A 113 15.31 5.69 -6.72
C ASP A 113 16.09 4.41 -7.06
N ILE A 114 15.69 3.27 -6.48
CA ILE A 114 16.33 1.98 -6.76
C ILE A 114 16.13 1.60 -8.23
N LYS A 115 14.90 1.73 -8.74
CA LYS A 115 14.56 1.42 -10.13
C LYS A 115 15.26 2.36 -11.12
N GLN A 116 15.29 3.66 -10.83
CA GLN A 116 15.97 4.64 -11.68
C GLN A 116 17.49 4.42 -11.75
N ASN A 117 18.11 4.06 -10.63
CA ASN A 117 19.54 3.74 -10.58
C ASN A 117 19.87 2.45 -11.34
N GLN A 118 19.00 1.43 -11.29
CA GLN A 118 19.16 0.19 -12.08
C GLN A 118 19.08 0.45 -13.59
N HIS A 119 18.16 1.31 -14.04
CA HIS A 119 18.08 1.71 -15.45
C HIS A 119 19.29 2.52 -15.92
N SER A 120 19.84 3.37 -15.05
CA SER A 120 21.05 4.15 -15.37
C SER A 120 22.29 3.24 -15.54
N LEU A 121 22.42 2.23 -14.68
CA LEU A 121 23.51 1.25 -14.74
C LEU A 121 23.43 0.35 -15.99
N THR A 122 22.23 -0.07 -16.39
CA THR A 122 22.02 -0.89 -17.59
C THR A 122 22.21 -0.09 -18.89
N THR A 123 21.83 1.19 -18.91
CA THR A 123 22.06 2.06 -20.07
C THR A 123 23.54 2.35 -20.29
N ASN A 124 24.30 2.59 -19.22
CA ASN A 124 25.75 2.83 -19.32
C ASN A 124 26.54 1.59 -19.76
N ASN A 125 26.07 0.39 -19.43
CA ASN A 125 26.72 -0.85 -19.88
C ASN A 125 26.49 -1.15 -21.37
N ASN A 126 25.45 -0.58 -21.98
CA ASN A 126 25.13 -0.79 -23.40
C ASN A 126 25.74 0.29 -24.34
N ILE A 127 26.49 1.26 -23.80
CA ILE A 127 27.18 2.31 -24.58
C ILE A 127 28.64 1.92 -24.88
N TYR A 128 29.09 0.76 -24.40
CA TYR A 128 30.44 0.24 -24.60
C TYR A 128 30.53 -1.02 -25.49
N ASP A 129 29.46 -1.38 -26.21
CA ASP A 129 29.47 -2.45 -27.23
C ASP A 129 29.37 -1.89 -28.65
#